data_AF-A0AAV5FLP5-F1
#
_entry.id   AF-A0AAV5FLP5-F1
#
_cell.length_a   1.000
_cell.length_b   1.000
_cell.length_c   1.000
_cell.angle_alpha   90.00
_cell.angle_beta   90.00
_cell.angle_gamma   90.00
#
_symmetry.space_group_name_H-M   'P 1'
#
loop_
_entity.id
_entity.type
_entity.pdbx_description
1 polymer ?
#
loop_
_entity_poly.entity_id
_entity_poly.type
_entity_poly.pdbx_seq_one_letter_code
_entity_poly.pdbx_strand_id
1 'polypeptide(L)'
;MGICSRRLLVATVLVASVSLAVANLHDDWDIDGGPQHAQFTRDSNGVALAHKLLRYVAFIQPASTYRRNKHDEIDFEFIGDVAGQPYTIHTNLFAANVGGKEVEFKPWFDATIGFHNYTISWSSCMVVWYIDEIPIRVFRNYEASHGVPYPTSLPMYGYASIWNTTAPWATHGGRVKTDWSKAPFVANYNQINLDICECSGDGGGCVGNCLMAELDSECQLSPVQVQQMRAVQAKYKIADYCHHKGQTAAECRLPQY
;
A
#
# COMPACT_ATOMS: atom_id res chain seq x y z
N MET A 1 -32.76 5.96 -0.44
CA MET A 1 -31.76 5.68 -1.49
C MET A 1 -30.60 6.63 -1.28
N GLY A 2 -29.53 6.16 -0.63
CA GLY A 2 -28.27 6.90 -0.55
C GLY A 2 -27.32 6.34 -1.61
N ILE A 3 -26.69 7.21 -2.39
CA ILE A 3 -25.68 6.81 -3.39
C ILE A 3 -24.46 6.32 -2.61
N CYS A 4 -24.15 5.03 -2.72
CA CYS A 4 -23.07 4.41 -1.97
C CYS A 4 -21.76 4.59 -2.73
N SER A 5 -21.15 5.77 -2.59
CA SER A 5 -19.77 6.02 -3.05
C SER A 5 -18.79 5.32 -2.10
N ARG A 6 -18.72 3.99 -2.20
CA ARG A 6 -17.70 3.17 -1.53
C ARG A 6 -16.42 3.26 -2.33
N ARG A 7 -15.30 3.56 -1.66
CA ARG A 7 -13.97 3.62 -2.27
C ARG A 7 -13.20 2.37 -1.85
N LEU A 8 -13.08 1.42 -2.77
CA LEU A 8 -12.47 0.13 -2.47
C LEU A 8 -10.99 0.29 -2.03
N LEU A 9 -10.73 -0.33 -0.89
CA LEU A 9 -9.58 -0.17 -0.03
C LEU A 9 -9.37 1.29 0.41
N VAL A 10 -9.40 1.47 1.72
CA VAL A 10 -8.78 2.60 2.40
C VAL A 10 -7.98 1.98 3.52
N ALA A 11 -6.89 1.28 3.19
CA ALA A 11 -5.98 0.67 4.17
C ALA A 11 -5.16 1.79 4.84
N THR A 12 -5.88 2.68 5.55
CA THR A 12 -5.32 3.76 6.33
C THR A 12 -4.57 3.13 7.47
N VAL A 13 -3.25 2.97 7.30
CA VAL A 13 -2.35 2.84 8.44
C VAL A 13 -2.40 4.20 9.13
N LEU A 14 -3.39 4.36 10.01
CA LEU A 14 -3.60 5.57 10.79
C LEU A 14 -2.58 5.53 11.89
N VAL A 15 -1.44 6.04 11.54
CA VAL A 15 -0.48 6.52 12.49
C VAL A 15 -1.27 7.84 12.89
N ALA A 16 -1.96 7.82 14.07
CA ALA A 16 -3.07 8.67 14.62
C ALA A 16 -3.11 10.24 14.46
N SER A 17 -4.21 11.01 14.38
CA SER A 17 -5.70 10.85 14.38
C SER A 17 -6.34 12.20 13.91
N VAL A 18 -7.60 12.34 13.47
CA VAL A 18 -8.86 12.32 14.26
C VAL A 18 -10.08 11.85 13.42
N SER A 19 -10.89 10.96 14.00
CA SER A 19 -12.29 10.58 13.72
C SER A 19 -12.87 10.60 12.29
N LEU A 20 -12.98 9.40 11.71
CA LEU A 20 -14.26 8.84 11.25
C LEU A 20 -14.44 7.45 11.88
N ALA A 21 -15.61 6.83 11.75
CA ALA A 21 -15.98 5.60 12.46
C ALA A 21 -14.89 4.51 12.32
N VAL A 22 -14.31 4.12 13.46
CA VAL A 22 -13.20 3.17 13.54
C VAL A 22 -13.77 1.80 13.83
N ALA A 23 -13.44 0.80 13.00
CA ALA A 23 -13.69 -0.59 13.33
C ALA A 23 -12.67 -1.08 14.36
N ASN A 24 -13.09 -2.01 15.23
CA ASN A 24 -12.20 -2.62 16.21
C ASN A 24 -11.22 -3.53 15.46
N LEU A 25 -9.91 -3.34 15.68
CA LEU A 25 -8.88 -4.08 14.93
C LEU A 25 -8.98 -5.60 15.17
N HIS A 26 -9.55 -6.02 16.30
CA HIS A 26 -9.77 -7.42 16.64
C HIS A 26 -10.91 -8.08 15.86
N ASP A 27 -11.81 -7.30 15.25
CA ASP A 27 -12.97 -7.83 14.52
C ASP A 27 -12.66 -8.00 13.02
N ASP A 28 -11.70 -7.23 12.48
CA ASP A 28 -11.34 -7.20 11.05
C ASP A 28 -9.95 -7.82 10.71
N TRP A 29 -9.07 -8.05 11.70
CA TRP A 29 -7.67 -8.49 11.45
C TRP A 29 -7.22 -9.66 12.35
N ASP A 30 -6.78 -10.75 11.72
CA ASP A 30 -6.12 -11.89 12.35
C ASP A 30 -4.58 -11.72 12.44
N ILE A 31 -3.94 -12.47 13.36
CA ILE A 31 -2.48 -12.55 13.47
C ILE A 31 -1.98 -13.90 12.96
N ASP A 32 -1.70 -13.98 11.67
CA ASP A 32 -1.22 -15.20 10.98
C ASP A 32 0.22 -15.61 11.33
N GLY A 33 1.01 -14.73 11.97
CA GLY A 33 2.43 -14.98 12.21
C GLY A 33 3.02 -14.27 13.44
N GLY A 34 3.66 -15.04 14.31
CA GLY A 34 4.40 -14.52 15.47
C GLY A 34 3.54 -13.79 16.53
N PRO A 35 2.41 -14.34 16.99
CA PRO A 35 1.46 -13.64 17.88
C PRO A 35 2.08 -13.15 19.20
N GLN A 36 3.14 -13.79 19.69
CA GLN A 36 3.89 -13.32 20.87
C GLN A 36 4.64 -11.99 20.65
N HIS A 37 4.70 -11.48 19.43
CA HIS A 37 5.32 -10.21 19.04
C HIS A 37 4.29 -9.12 18.71
N ALA A 38 2.99 -9.44 18.71
CA ALA A 38 1.90 -8.48 18.52
C ALA A 38 1.32 -8.06 19.88
N GLN A 39 1.08 -6.76 20.07
CA GLN A 39 0.43 -6.23 21.27
C GLN A 39 -0.65 -5.24 20.87
N PHE A 40 -1.92 -5.61 21.05
CA PHE A 40 -3.04 -4.70 20.84
C PHE A 40 -3.05 -3.59 21.91
N THR A 41 -3.51 -2.40 21.52
CA THR A 41 -3.75 -1.29 22.45
C THR A 41 -4.93 -1.62 23.38
N ARG A 42 -5.03 -0.92 24.52
CA ARG A 42 -6.09 -1.20 25.52
C ARG A 42 -7.52 -0.93 25.05
N ASP A 43 -7.66 -0.13 23.99
CA ASP A 43 -8.91 0.19 23.31
C ASP A 43 -9.12 -0.63 22.04
N SER A 44 -8.25 -1.60 21.76
CA SER A 44 -8.26 -2.50 20.59
C SER A 44 -8.24 -1.82 19.21
N ASN A 45 -8.00 -0.50 19.13
CA ASN A 45 -7.96 0.24 17.87
C ASN A 45 -6.59 0.20 17.16
N GLY A 46 -5.54 -0.25 17.85
CA GLY A 46 -4.20 -0.36 17.29
C GLY A 46 -3.45 -1.62 17.72
N VAL A 47 -2.37 -1.90 17.00
CA VAL A 47 -1.43 -2.99 17.29
C VAL A 47 0.00 -2.51 17.15
N ALA A 48 0.80 -2.78 18.18
CA ALA A 48 2.25 -2.70 18.10
C ALA A 48 2.78 -4.06 17.61
N LEU A 49 3.45 -4.07 16.45
CA LEU A 49 4.19 -5.25 15.97
C LEU A 49 5.67 -5.07 16.33
N ALA A 50 6.12 -5.77 17.36
CA ALA A 50 7.46 -5.66 17.93
C ALA A 50 8.33 -6.85 17.50
N HIS A 51 9.01 -6.74 16.36
CA HIS A 51 9.87 -7.80 15.83
C HIS A 51 11.34 -7.37 15.87
N LYS A 52 12.25 -8.34 15.92
CA LYS A 52 13.71 -8.11 15.77
C LYS A 52 14.13 -7.63 14.35
N LEU A 53 13.22 -7.10 13.53
CA LEU A 53 13.38 -6.93 12.09
C LEU A 53 12.93 -5.53 11.61
N LEU A 54 13.45 -5.01 10.49
CA LEU A 54 13.11 -3.68 9.95
C LEU A 54 12.73 -3.69 8.46
N ARG A 55 11.41 -3.69 8.23
CA ARG A 55 10.65 -3.16 7.09
C ARG A 55 9.21 -3.14 7.55
N TYR A 56 8.46 -2.07 7.32
CA TYR A 56 7.00 -2.13 7.43
C TYR A 56 6.46 -2.35 6.03
N VAL A 57 5.55 -3.31 5.85
CA VAL A 57 4.84 -3.48 4.59
C VAL A 57 3.36 -3.58 4.86
N ALA A 58 2.61 -2.65 4.27
CA ALA A 58 1.18 -2.77 4.06
C ALA A 58 0.97 -3.19 2.60
N PHE A 59 0.44 -4.39 2.39
CA PHE A 59 0.23 -4.97 1.05
C PHE A 59 -1.17 -5.57 0.94
N ILE A 60 -1.65 -5.76 -0.29
CA ILE A 60 -2.90 -6.49 -0.57
C ILE A 60 -2.55 -7.72 -1.41
N GLN A 61 -2.97 -8.94 -1.02
CA GLN A 61 -2.66 -10.16 -1.78
C GLN A 61 -3.81 -11.19 -1.73
N PRO A 62 -3.96 -12.11 -2.71
CA PRO A 62 -4.96 -13.18 -2.66
C PRO A 62 -4.56 -14.32 -1.69
N ALA A 63 -5.49 -14.76 -0.82
CA ALA A 63 -5.24 -15.74 0.26
C ALA A 63 -4.76 -17.16 -0.13
N SER A 64 -4.60 -17.49 -1.42
CA SER A 64 -3.96 -18.76 -1.80
C SER A 64 -3.20 -18.69 -3.14
N THR A 65 -1.88 -18.60 -3.04
CA THR A 65 -0.96 -18.63 -4.19
C THR A 65 -0.67 -20.05 -4.72
N TYR A 66 -1.13 -21.11 -4.04
CA TYR A 66 -0.76 -22.49 -4.41
C TYR A 66 -1.49 -23.08 -5.64
N ARG A 67 -2.56 -22.44 -6.15
CA ARG A 67 -3.34 -22.99 -7.28
C ARG A 67 -3.46 -22.09 -8.51
N ARG A 68 -2.97 -20.86 -8.46
CA ARG A 68 -2.87 -19.97 -9.63
C ARG A 68 -1.50 -19.30 -9.61
N ASN A 69 -0.67 -19.58 -10.62
CA ASN A 69 0.63 -18.93 -10.84
C ASN A 69 0.46 -17.47 -11.35
N LYS A 70 -0.42 -16.70 -10.69
CA LYS A 70 -0.77 -15.32 -10.96
C LYS A 70 -1.10 -14.66 -9.62
N HIS A 71 -0.18 -13.83 -9.15
CA HIS A 71 -0.36 -12.98 -7.97
C HIS A 71 -0.55 -11.53 -8.41
N ASP A 72 -1.45 -10.86 -7.69
CA ASP A 72 -1.73 -9.44 -7.78
C ASP A 72 -1.33 -8.85 -6.41
N GLU A 73 -0.67 -7.68 -6.39
CA GLU A 73 -0.21 -7.03 -5.17
C GLU A 73 -0.08 -5.51 -5.34
N ILE A 74 -0.36 -4.76 -4.28
CA ILE A 74 -0.24 -3.30 -4.23
C ILE A 74 0.43 -2.92 -2.90
N ASP A 75 1.59 -2.27 -2.97
CA ASP A 75 2.49 -2.11 -1.82
C ASP A 75 2.62 -0.67 -1.33
N PHE A 76 2.65 -0.53 -0.01
CA PHE A 76 3.46 0.46 0.69
C PHE A 76 4.55 -0.27 1.49
N GLU A 77 5.82 -0.03 1.18
CA GLU A 77 6.93 -0.47 2.04
C GLU A 77 7.70 0.72 2.64
N PHE A 78 8.21 0.53 3.85
CA PHE A 78 9.03 1.49 4.56
C PHE A 78 10.41 0.90 4.84
N ILE A 79 11.43 1.41 4.16
CA ILE A 79 12.82 1.03 4.37
C ILE A 79 13.40 1.92 5.47
N GLY A 80 13.76 1.31 6.60
CA GLY A 80 14.54 1.96 7.64
C GLY A 80 15.99 2.18 7.23
N ASP A 81 16.59 3.25 7.73
CA ASP A 81 18.01 3.58 7.55
C ASP A 81 18.74 3.65 8.91
N VAL A 82 20.03 3.94 8.90
CA VAL A 82 20.82 4.19 10.11
C VAL A 82 20.26 5.40 10.88
N ALA A 83 20.45 5.40 12.21
CA ALA A 83 19.91 6.44 13.08
C ALA A 83 20.28 7.87 12.60
N GLY A 84 19.27 8.72 12.47
CA GLY A 84 19.42 10.10 11.97
C GLY A 84 19.38 10.24 10.44
N GLN A 85 19.17 9.15 9.68
CA GLN A 85 18.81 9.22 8.26
C GLN A 85 17.29 9.01 8.07
N PRO A 86 16.67 9.65 7.07
CA PRO A 86 15.24 9.48 6.81
C PRO A 86 14.94 8.08 6.26
N TYR A 87 13.76 7.56 6.59
CA TYR A 87 13.20 6.38 5.93
C TYR A 87 13.01 6.63 4.43
N THR A 88 12.99 5.56 3.63
CA THR A 88 12.50 5.61 2.25
C THR A 88 11.14 4.92 2.17
N ILE A 89 10.17 5.60 1.55
CA ILE A 89 8.84 5.06 1.26
C ILE A 89 8.88 4.48 -0.15
N HIS A 90 8.60 3.19 -0.29
CA HIS A 90 8.48 2.50 -1.56
C HIS A 90 7.01 2.23 -1.84
N THR A 91 6.65 2.32 -3.11
CA THR A 91 5.37 1.83 -3.64
C THR A 91 5.66 0.91 -4.80
N ASN A 92 4.90 -0.18 -4.91
CA ASN A 92 5.03 -1.14 -6.01
C ASN A 92 3.64 -1.69 -6.37
N LEU A 93 3.54 -2.30 -7.55
CA LEU A 93 2.32 -2.96 -8.00
C LEU A 93 2.71 -4.18 -8.85
N PHE A 94 2.20 -5.35 -8.47
CA PHE A 94 2.21 -6.55 -9.28
C PHE A 94 0.80 -6.80 -9.80
N ALA A 95 0.68 -7.16 -11.08
CA ALA A 95 -0.55 -7.70 -11.64
C ALA A 95 -0.21 -8.87 -12.56
N ALA A 96 -0.85 -10.02 -12.36
CA ALA A 96 -0.52 -11.29 -13.00
C ALA A 96 0.98 -11.66 -12.90
N ASN A 97 1.58 -11.46 -11.72
CA ASN A 97 3.03 -11.50 -11.39
C ASN A 97 3.93 -10.48 -12.13
N VAL A 98 3.38 -9.52 -12.88
CA VAL A 98 4.17 -8.46 -13.53
C VAL A 98 4.33 -7.29 -12.57
N GLY A 99 5.38 -7.36 -11.75
CA GLY A 99 5.85 -6.26 -10.89
C GLY A 99 6.94 -5.42 -11.55
N GLY A 100 7.94 -5.02 -10.77
CA GLY A 100 9.02 -4.14 -11.25
C GLY A 100 8.53 -2.71 -11.50
N LYS A 101 7.57 -2.25 -10.68
CA LYS A 101 6.89 -0.96 -10.81
C LYS A 101 7.22 -0.06 -9.62
N GLU A 102 8.46 -0.10 -9.15
CA GLU A 102 8.90 0.61 -7.96
C GLU A 102 8.92 2.13 -8.18
N VAL A 103 8.35 2.87 -7.23
CA VAL A 103 8.52 4.32 -7.11
C VAL A 103 8.87 4.64 -5.67
N GLU A 104 9.98 5.36 -5.47
CA GLU A 104 10.60 5.63 -4.17
C GLU A 104 10.45 7.11 -3.80
N PHE A 105 10.19 7.40 -2.53
CA PHE A 105 10.01 8.73 -1.99
C PHE A 105 10.76 8.92 -0.67
N LYS A 106 11.25 10.14 -0.43
CA LYS A 106 11.58 10.60 0.93
C LYS A 106 10.31 11.13 1.60
N PRO A 107 10.04 10.82 2.87
CA PRO A 107 8.98 11.51 3.60
C PRO A 107 9.32 13.00 3.73
N TRP A 108 8.29 13.84 3.78
CA TRP A 108 8.42 15.29 4.05
C TRP A 108 8.27 15.65 5.53
N PHE A 109 8.28 14.62 6.37
CA PHE A 109 8.09 14.61 7.81
C PHE A 109 9.03 13.54 8.41
N ASP A 110 9.15 13.51 9.74
CA ASP A 110 9.83 12.41 10.43
C ASP A 110 8.82 11.30 10.71
N ALA A 111 8.88 10.20 9.94
CA ALA A 111 7.97 9.06 10.06
C ALA A 111 8.08 8.30 11.41
N THR A 112 9.00 8.69 12.28
CA THR A 112 9.12 8.15 13.65
C THR A 112 8.51 9.05 14.73
N ILE A 113 8.15 10.30 14.40
CA ILE A 113 7.64 11.28 15.35
C ILE A 113 6.14 11.48 15.13
N GLY A 114 5.36 11.09 16.13
CA GLY A 114 3.92 11.10 15.98
C GLY A 114 3.54 10.09 14.91
N PHE A 115 2.68 10.53 14.00
CA PHE A 115 1.67 9.63 13.46
C PHE A 115 1.05 10.31 12.19
N HIS A 116 0.91 9.57 11.06
CA HIS A 116 0.50 9.98 9.70
C HIS A 116 -0.46 8.96 9.03
N ASN A 117 -1.25 9.38 8.05
CA ASN A 117 -2.16 8.49 7.31
C ASN A 117 -1.50 7.97 6.02
N TYR A 118 -1.41 6.65 5.83
CA TYR A 118 -1.02 6.06 4.54
C TYR A 118 -2.19 5.30 3.95
N THR A 119 -2.61 5.63 2.73
CA THR A 119 -3.82 5.04 2.13
C THR A 119 -3.55 4.56 0.71
N ILE A 120 -3.79 3.28 0.43
CA ILE A 120 -4.01 2.78 -0.93
C ILE A 120 -5.51 2.86 -1.19
N SER A 121 -5.91 3.48 -2.29
CA SER A 121 -7.26 3.40 -2.87
C SER A 121 -7.16 2.70 -4.21
N TRP A 122 -7.98 1.68 -4.43
CA TRP A 122 -7.91 0.78 -5.58
C TRP A 122 -9.32 0.54 -6.14
N SER A 123 -9.59 1.07 -7.33
CA SER A 123 -10.82 0.79 -8.08
C SER A 123 -10.54 0.01 -9.37
N SER A 124 -11.59 -0.34 -10.09
CA SER A 124 -11.59 -0.87 -11.46
C SER A 124 -10.74 -0.07 -12.45
N CYS A 125 -10.49 1.22 -12.22
CA CYS A 125 -9.86 2.12 -13.20
C CYS A 125 -8.57 2.81 -12.76
N MET A 126 -8.29 2.94 -11.45
CA MET A 126 -6.98 3.39 -10.97
C MET A 126 -6.66 2.94 -9.53
N VAL A 127 -5.37 2.76 -9.28
CA VAL A 127 -4.79 2.68 -7.94
C VAL A 127 -4.16 4.03 -7.61
N VAL A 128 -4.42 4.56 -6.43
CA VAL A 128 -3.83 5.80 -5.94
C VAL A 128 -3.28 5.59 -4.53
N TRP A 129 -2.02 5.97 -4.34
CA TRP A 129 -1.36 5.99 -3.04
C TRP A 129 -1.42 7.41 -2.49
N TYR A 130 -1.84 7.57 -1.25
CA TYR A 130 -1.89 8.83 -0.52
C TYR A 130 -1.04 8.78 0.75
N ILE A 131 -0.53 9.93 1.14
CA ILE A 131 -0.02 10.19 2.49
C ILE A 131 -0.69 11.47 2.99
N ASP A 132 -1.35 11.42 4.15
CA ASP A 132 -2.12 12.55 4.72
C ASP A 132 -3.08 13.18 3.71
N GLU A 133 -3.87 12.34 3.03
CA GLU A 133 -4.81 12.70 1.95
C GLU A 133 -4.16 13.31 0.68
N ILE A 134 -2.84 13.50 0.65
CA ILE A 134 -2.09 13.97 -0.52
C ILE A 134 -1.72 12.78 -1.41
N PRO A 135 -2.20 12.70 -2.66
CA PRO A 135 -1.79 11.62 -3.55
C PRO A 135 -0.31 11.76 -3.91
N ILE A 136 0.43 10.65 -3.85
CA ILE A 136 1.86 10.59 -4.20
C ILE A 136 2.09 9.87 -5.53
N ARG A 137 1.18 8.96 -5.92
CA ARG A 137 1.28 8.10 -7.10
C ARG A 137 -0.11 7.71 -7.58
N VAL A 138 -0.28 7.63 -8.91
CA VAL A 138 -1.42 7.00 -9.59
C VAL A 138 -0.89 5.88 -10.48
N PHE A 139 -1.63 4.79 -10.61
CA PHE A 139 -1.46 3.76 -11.63
C PHE A 139 -2.82 3.48 -12.27
N ARG A 140 -2.98 3.79 -13.57
CA ARG A 140 -4.28 3.68 -14.25
C ARG A 140 -4.45 2.30 -14.90
N ASN A 141 -5.69 1.83 -14.96
CA ASN A 141 -6.03 0.62 -15.69
C ASN A 141 -5.91 0.85 -17.20
N TYR A 142 -4.91 0.20 -17.81
CA TYR A 142 -4.68 0.17 -19.25
C TYR A 142 -4.78 -1.24 -19.84
N GLU A 143 -5.39 -2.19 -19.12
CA GLU A 143 -5.50 -3.59 -19.54
C GLU A 143 -6.27 -3.72 -20.85
N ALA A 144 -7.51 -3.20 -20.89
CA ALA A 144 -8.38 -3.31 -22.06
C ALA A 144 -7.91 -2.52 -23.30
N SER A 145 -7.06 -1.48 -23.12
CA SER A 145 -6.65 -0.57 -24.20
C SER A 145 -5.22 -0.79 -24.69
N HIS A 146 -4.32 -1.26 -23.83
CA HIS A 146 -2.89 -1.41 -24.13
C HIS A 146 -2.29 -2.72 -23.59
N GLY A 147 -3.09 -3.61 -22.98
CA GLY A 147 -2.61 -4.89 -22.46
C GLY A 147 -1.71 -4.79 -21.22
N VAL A 148 -1.69 -3.64 -20.53
CA VAL A 148 -0.95 -3.46 -19.28
C VAL A 148 -1.71 -4.21 -18.17
N PRO A 149 -1.13 -5.23 -17.52
CA PRO A 149 -1.82 -5.97 -16.45
C PRO A 149 -2.26 -5.04 -15.32
N TYR A 150 -3.47 -5.27 -14.80
CA TYR A 150 -4.06 -4.49 -13.73
C TYR A 150 -4.75 -5.42 -12.72
N PRO A 151 -4.68 -5.15 -11.39
CA PRO A 151 -5.25 -6.03 -10.39
C PRO A 151 -6.78 -5.88 -10.36
N THR A 152 -7.49 -6.58 -11.24
CA THR A 152 -8.97 -6.63 -11.30
C THR A 152 -9.49 -8.06 -11.41
N SER A 153 -8.61 -9.07 -11.33
CA SER A 153 -8.93 -10.47 -11.65
C SER A 153 -9.09 -11.37 -10.42
N LEU A 154 -8.57 -10.95 -9.27
CA LEU A 154 -8.55 -11.70 -8.02
C LEU A 154 -9.02 -10.82 -6.85
N PRO A 155 -9.75 -11.36 -5.87
CA PRO A 155 -9.92 -10.68 -4.59
C PRO A 155 -8.59 -10.67 -3.84
N MET A 156 -8.34 -9.60 -3.08
CA MET A 156 -7.13 -9.42 -2.30
C MET A 156 -7.47 -9.07 -0.85
N TYR A 157 -6.62 -9.48 0.08
CA TYR A 157 -6.71 -9.30 1.53
C TYR A 157 -5.69 -8.27 1.98
N GLY A 158 -6.04 -7.39 2.89
CA GLY A 158 -5.08 -6.46 3.51
C GLY A 158 -4.12 -7.22 4.43
N TYR A 159 -2.84 -6.87 4.36
CA TYR A 159 -1.79 -7.39 5.23
C TYR A 159 -0.97 -6.23 5.79
N ALA A 160 -0.56 -6.36 7.05
CA ALA A 160 0.40 -5.47 7.71
C ALA A 160 1.49 -6.33 8.36
N SER A 161 2.76 -6.04 8.08
CA SER A 161 3.87 -6.87 8.55
C SER A 161 5.10 -6.07 8.98
N ILE A 162 5.97 -6.73 9.75
CA ILE A 162 7.31 -6.24 10.06
C ILE A 162 8.34 -7.37 9.87
N TRP A 163 9.27 -7.20 8.93
CA TRP A 163 10.21 -8.27 8.54
C TRP A 163 11.60 -7.74 8.15
N ASN A 164 12.58 -8.63 7.97
CA ASN A 164 13.98 -8.24 7.71
C ASN A 164 14.39 -8.81 6.37
N THR A 165 15.00 -7.94 5.56
CA THR A 165 15.60 -8.35 4.30
C THR A 165 17.10 -8.10 4.33
N THR A 166 17.86 -9.06 3.82
CA THR A 166 19.28 -8.86 3.48
C THR A 166 19.47 -8.55 1.99
N ALA A 167 18.36 -8.42 1.24
CA ALA A 167 18.35 -8.34 -0.22
C ALA A 167 19.08 -7.09 -0.75
N PRO A 168 19.62 -7.16 -1.99
CA PRO A 168 20.49 -6.11 -2.56
C PRO A 168 19.78 -4.79 -2.92
N TRP A 169 18.50 -4.67 -2.61
CA TRP A 169 17.66 -3.47 -2.82
C TRP A 169 17.18 -2.84 -1.49
N ALA A 170 17.65 -3.35 -0.35
CA ALA A 170 17.39 -2.79 0.97
C ALA A 170 18.27 -1.55 1.25
N THR A 171 18.34 -1.12 2.52
CA THR A 171 19.12 0.01 3.03
C THR A 171 20.51 0.16 2.37
N HIS A 172 20.70 1.25 1.60
CA HIS A 172 21.86 1.54 0.73
C HIS A 172 22.20 0.45 -0.30
N GLY A 173 21.20 -0.13 -0.98
CA GLY A 173 21.39 -1.27 -1.89
C GLY A 173 21.78 -2.54 -1.14
N GLY A 174 21.17 -2.76 0.03
CA GLY A 174 21.45 -3.84 0.95
C GLY A 174 22.86 -3.84 1.54
N ARG A 175 23.62 -2.74 1.45
CA ARG A 175 24.97 -2.62 2.01
C ARG A 175 24.94 -2.48 3.52
N VAL A 176 23.96 -1.74 4.04
CA VAL A 176 23.69 -1.67 5.48
C VAL A 176 22.84 -2.89 5.84
N LYS A 177 23.26 -3.62 6.86
CA LYS A 177 22.51 -4.75 7.43
C LYS A 177 21.93 -4.34 8.78
N THR A 178 20.81 -4.96 9.15
CA THR A 178 20.13 -4.76 10.44
C THR A 178 21.08 -5.01 11.62
N ASP A 179 21.17 -4.03 12.51
CA ASP A 179 21.96 -4.08 13.73
C ASP A 179 21.11 -4.63 14.88
N TRP A 180 21.21 -5.94 15.09
CA TRP A 180 20.37 -6.69 16.01
C TRP A 180 20.55 -6.32 17.50
N SER A 181 21.62 -5.60 17.87
CA SER A 181 21.75 -5.09 19.25
C SER A 181 20.78 -3.95 19.55
N LYS A 182 20.12 -3.38 18.53
CA LYS A 182 19.11 -2.33 18.66
C LYS A 182 17.67 -2.85 18.70
N ALA A 183 17.48 -4.17 18.69
CA ALA A 183 16.17 -4.79 18.83
C ALA A 183 15.59 -4.57 20.27
N PRO A 184 14.25 -4.53 20.45
CA PRO A 184 13.21 -4.74 19.44
C PRO A 184 13.02 -3.53 18.52
N PHE A 185 12.63 -3.80 17.28
CA PHE A 185 12.12 -2.77 16.36
C PHE A 185 10.60 -2.87 16.34
N VAL A 186 9.93 -1.72 16.38
CA VAL A 186 8.48 -1.68 16.64
C VAL A 186 7.79 -0.90 15.54
N ALA A 187 6.82 -1.55 14.89
CA ALA A 187 5.79 -0.86 14.11
C ALA A 187 4.64 -0.53 15.05
N ASN A 188 4.03 0.65 14.93
CA ASN A 188 2.74 0.93 15.57
C ASN A 188 1.74 1.22 14.46
N TYR A 189 0.69 0.41 14.38
CA TYR A 189 -0.47 0.62 13.51
C TYR A 189 -1.65 1.01 14.41
N ASN A 190 -2.46 1.97 14.00
CA ASN A 190 -3.66 2.38 14.72
C ASN A 190 -4.78 2.73 13.71
N GLN A 191 -6.03 2.72 14.19
CA GLN A 191 -7.27 3.03 13.47
C GLN A 191 -7.30 2.51 12.01
N ILE A 192 -6.89 1.25 11.79
CA ILE A 192 -6.88 0.68 10.45
C ILE A 192 -8.32 0.59 9.95
N ASN A 193 -8.60 1.30 8.86
CA ASN A 193 -9.90 1.29 8.22
C ASN A 193 -9.88 0.32 7.02
N LEU A 194 -11.06 -0.16 6.63
CA LEU A 194 -11.28 -0.96 5.43
C LEU A 194 -12.66 -0.61 4.83
N ASP A 195 -12.74 0.45 4.02
CA ASP A 195 -13.87 0.60 3.09
C ASP A 195 -13.67 -0.39 1.94
N ILE A 196 -14.38 -1.53 1.99
CA ILE A 196 -14.24 -2.60 1.02
C ILE A 196 -15.57 -3.09 0.47
N CYS A 197 -15.51 -3.62 -0.75
CA CYS A 197 -16.50 -4.54 -1.27
C CYS A 197 -16.08 -5.95 -0.85
N GLU A 198 -16.70 -6.46 0.21
CA GLU A 198 -16.40 -7.79 0.75
C GLU A 198 -16.59 -8.88 -0.30
N CYS A 199 -15.61 -9.79 -0.38
CA CYS A 199 -15.63 -10.90 -1.31
C CYS A 199 -15.70 -12.26 -0.61
N SER A 200 -16.85 -12.53 0.01
CA SER A 200 -17.12 -13.78 0.71
C SER A 200 -17.50 -14.92 -0.25
N GLY A 201 -16.51 -15.71 -0.68
CA GLY A 201 -16.71 -17.04 -1.24
C GLY A 201 -16.01 -17.35 -2.57
N ASP A 202 -15.84 -18.64 -2.87
CA ASP A 202 -15.07 -19.18 -4.00
C ASP A 202 -15.67 -18.90 -5.40
N GLY A 203 -16.80 -18.22 -5.46
CA GLY A 203 -17.57 -17.95 -6.68
C GLY A 203 -17.04 -16.74 -7.46
N GLY A 204 -16.58 -16.96 -8.69
CA GLY A 204 -16.00 -15.91 -9.56
C GLY A 204 -16.94 -14.75 -9.93
N GLY A 205 -18.23 -14.79 -9.56
CA GLY A 205 -19.15 -13.66 -9.73
C GLY A 205 -18.94 -12.51 -8.74
N CYS A 206 -18.27 -12.75 -7.61
CA CYS A 206 -18.05 -11.73 -6.58
C CYS A 206 -17.31 -10.50 -7.12
N VAL A 207 -16.13 -10.70 -7.73
CA VAL A 207 -15.30 -9.60 -8.25
C VAL A 207 -16.08 -8.78 -9.28
N GLY A 208 -16.85 -9.44 -10.15
CA GLY A 208 -17.75 -8.77 -11.10
C GLY A 208 -18.79 -7.89 -10.42
N ASN A 209 -19.41 -8.34 -9.32
CA ASN A 209 -20.37 -7.53 -8.57
C ASN A 209 -19.73 -6.28 -7.94
N CYS A 210 -18.50 -6.40 -7.41
CA CYS A 210 -17.76 -5.26 -6.88
C CYS A 210 -17.42 -4.24 -7.97
N LEU A 211 -16.89 -4.68 -9.11
CA LEU A 211 -16.60 -3.79 -10.24
C LEU A 211 -17.87 -3.11 -10.80
N MET A 212 -19.01 -3.80 -10.79
CA MET A 212 -20.30 -3.24 -11.20
C MET A 212 -20.85 -2.21 -10.19
N ALA A 213 -20.50 -2.30 -8.90
CA ALA A 213 -20.84 -1.28 -7.91
C ALA A 213 -20.00 0.00 -8.07
N GLU A 214 -18.87 -0.06 -8.77
CA GLU A 214 -17.97 1.07 -9.03
C GLU A 214 -18.22 1.79 -10.37
N LEU A 215 -19.31 1.52 -11.08
CA LEU A 215 -19.57 2.10 -12.41
C LEU A 215 -19.61 3.64 -12.44
N ASP A 216 -19.92 4.28 -11.30
CA ASP A 216 -19.90 5.75 -11.12
C ASP A 216 -18.62 6.25 -10.43
N SER A 217 -17.53 5.47 -10.40
CA SER A 217 -16.27 5.88 -9.76
C SER A 217 -15.53 6.95 -10.59
N GLU A 218 -15.10 8.02 -9.93
CA GLU A 218 -14.30 9.10 -10.54
C GLU A 218 -12.89 8.58 -10.88
N CYS A 219 -12.68 8.17 -12.14
CA CYS A 219 -11.43 7.62 -12.66
C CYS A 219 -10.33 8.68 -12.94
N GLN A 220 -10.33 9.74 -12.14
CA GLN A 220 -9.44 10.90 -12.24
C GLN A 220 -9.20 11.52 -10.86
N LEU A 221 -8.03 12.10 -10.67
CA LEU A 221 -7.79 13.01 -9.56
C LEU A 221 -8.34 14.39 -9.88
N SER A 222 -8.83 15.12 -8.87
CA SER A 222 -9.17 16.52 -9.04
C SER A 222 -7.95 17.35 -9.45
N PRO A 223 -8.11 18.50 -10.15
CA PRO A 223 -6.98 19.35 -10.53
C PRO A 223 -6.08 19.79 -9.36
N VAL A 224 -6.67 19.95 -8.16
CA VAL A 224 -5.96 20.28 -6.92
C VAL A 224 -5.10 19.09 -6.46
N GLN A 225 -5.66 17.88 -6.43
CA GLN A 225 -4.92 16.65 -6.10
C GLN A 225 -3.77 16.40 -7.09
N VAL A 226 -3.99 16.61 -8.40
CA VAL A 226 -2.93 16.54 -9.42
C VAL A 226 -1.80 17.55 -9.12
N GLN A 227 -2.14 18.77 -8.73
CA GLN A 227 -1.15 19.79 -8.37
C GLN A 227 -0.37 19.41 -7.10
N GLN A 228 -1.03 18.92 -6.06
CA GLN A 228 -0.40 18.45 -4.82
C GLN A 228 0.55 17.28 -5.10
N MET A 229 0.10 16.27 -5.85
CA MET A 229 0.92 15.12 -6.25
C MET A 229 2.15 15.55 -7.04
N ARG A 230 2.00 16.45 -8.03
CA ARG A 230 3.14 17.00 -8.79
C ARG A 230 4.14 17.72 -7.88
N ALA A 231 3.67 18.52 -6.91
CA ALA A 231 4.54 19.22 -5.97
C ALA A 231 5.30 18.24 -5.06
N VAL A 232 4.64 17.18 -4.57
CA VAL A 232 5.29 16.12 -3.80
C VAL A 232 6.32 15.37 -4.66
N GLN A 233 5.92 14.87 -5.83
CA GLN A 233 6.82 14.14 -6.73
C GLN A 233 8.05 14.95 -7.14
N ALA A 234 7.89 16.24 -7.44
CA ALA A 234 8.98 17.10 -7.87
C ALA A 234 10.06 17.34 -6.79
N LYS A 235 9.71 17.24 -5.51
CA LYS A 235 10.62 17.52 -4.38
C LYS A 235 11.09 16.26 -3.65
N TYR A 236 10.29 15.20 -3.63
CA TYR A 236 10.48 14.06 -2.73
C TYR A 236 10.63 12.70 -3.43
N LYS A 237 10.30 12.58 -4.73
CA LYS A 237 10.52 11.33 -5.48
C LYS A 237 12.02 11.10 -5.71
N ILE A 238 12.52 9.93 -5.32
CA ILE A 238 13.94 9.52 -5.44
C ILE A 238 14.15 8.77 -6.76
N ALA A 239 13.32 7.77 -6.99
CA ALA A 239 13.42 6.85 -8.12
C ALA A 239 12.02 6.52 -8.65
N ASP A 240 11.97 6.17 -9.93
CA ASP A 240 10.75 5.85 -10.66
C ASP A 240 11.11 4.87 -11.77
N TYR A 241 10.51 3.68 -11.76
CA TYR A 241 10.73 2.64 -12.78
C TYR A 241 10.50 3.17 -14.22
N CYS A 242 9.59 4.13 -14.41
CA CYS A 242 9.33 4.76 -15.71
C CYS A 242 10.52 5.54 -16.30
N HIS A 243 11.49 5.91 -15.46
CA HIS A 243 12.70 6.64 -15.85
C HIS A 243 13.98 5.77 -15.77
N HIS A 244 13.85 4.47 -15.49
CA HIS A 244 15.00 3.57 -15.45
C HIS A 244 15.57 3.31 -16.86
N LYS A 245 16.91 3.25 -16.97
CA LYS A 245 17.58 3.07 -18.27
C LYS A 245 17.48 1.62 -18.74
N GLY A 246 16.78 1.37 -19.85
CA GLY A 246 16.82 0.09 -20.56
C GLY A 246 15.56 -0.19 -21.37
N GLN A 247 14.40 -0.18 -20.71
CA GLN A 247 13.08 -0.35 -21.33
C GLN A 247 12.06 0.48 -20.55
N THR A 248 11.37 1.40 -21.23
CA THR A 248 10.21 2.11 -20.66
C THR A 248 8.99 1.20 -20.78
N ALA A 249 8.36 0.86 -19.66
CA ALA A 249 7.11 0.11 -19.65
C ALA A 249 6.01 0.87 -20.42
N ALA A 250 5.01 0.15 -20.96
CA ALA A 250 4.03 0.73 -21.89
C ALA A 250 3.21 1.85 -21.24
N GLU A 251 2.74 1.61 -20.01
CA GLU A 251 2.00 2.53 -19.17
C GLU A 251 2.72 3.86 -18.93
N CYS A 252 4.05 3.85 -18.83
CA CYS A 252 4.87 5.02 -18.57
C CYS A 252 4.87 6.04 -19.71
N ARG A 253 4.34 5.67 -20.88
CA ARG A 253 4.14 6.55 -22.05
C ARG A 253 2.69 7.03 -22.19
N LEU A 254 1.79 6.60 -21.29
CA LEU A 254 0.37 6.91 -21.31
C LEU A 254 0.00 7.98 -20.28
N PRO A 255 -1.14 8.69 -20.42
CA PRO A 255 -1.56 9.76 -19.50
C PRO A 255 -1.82 9.29 -18.06
N GLN A 256 -0.82 9.48 -17.18
CA GLN A 256 -0.88 9.05 -15.77
C GLN A 256 -2.05 9.65 -14.99
N TYR A 257 -2.56 10.80 -15.41
CA TYR A 257 -3.71 11.53 -14.89
C TYR A 257 -4.12 12.61 -15.91
#